data_AF-A0A846EUM6-F1
#
_entry.id   AF-A0A846EUM6-F1
#
_cell.length_a   1.000
_cell.length_b   1.000
_cell.length_c   1.000
_cell.angle_alpha   90.00
_cell.angle_beta   90.00
_cell.angle_gamma   90.00
#
_symmetry.space_group_name_H-M   'P 1'
#
loop_
_entity.id
_entity.type
_entity.pdbx_description
1 polymer ?
#
loop_
_entity_poly.entity_id
_entity_poly.type
_entity_poly.pdbx_seq_one_letter_code
_entity_poly.pdbx_strand_id
1 'polypeptide(L)' 'TSEAFIVYNSNNGKLFYNANGTEAEFGSGGEFANLTNIASISKDDFLLRG' A
#
# COMPACT_ATOMS: atom_id res chain seq x y z
N THR A 1 -17.24 3.75 -9.60
CA THR A 1 -16.38 2.96 -8.70
C THR A 1 -14.97 3.39 -8.95
N SER A 2 -14.26 3.80 -7.91
CA SER A 2 -12.87 4.22 -8.02
C SER A 2 -11.96 3.08 -7.56
N GLU A 3 -10.78 2.98 -8.13
CA GLU A 3 -9.83 1.91 -7.82
C GLU A 3 -9.19 2.15 -6.45
N ALA A 4 -8.97 1.07 -5.69
CA ALA A 4 -8.21 1.12 -4.46
C ALA A 4 -6.72 0.92 -4.76
N PHE A 5 -5.86 1.57 -3.98
CA PHE A 5 -4.40 1.53 -4.17
C PHE A 5 -3.70 1.00 -2.93
N ILE A 6 -2.64 0.22 -3.16
CA ILE A 6 -1.65 -0.12 -2.15
C ILE A 6 -0.39 0.67 -2.48
N VAL A 7 0.12 1.41 -1.50
CA VAL A 7 1.32 2.24 -1.62
C VAL A 7 2.41 1.69 -0.72
N TYR A 8 3.56 1.36 -1.30
CA TYR A 8 4.75 0.96 -0.57
C TYR A 8 5.73 2.14 -0.46
N ASN A 9 6.17 2.44 0.76
CA ASN A 9 7.21 3.42 1.03
C ASN A 9 8.55 2.71 1.28
N SER A 10 9.40 2.70 0.26
CA SER A 10 10.72 2.05 0.31
C SER A 10 11.69 2.68 1.31
N ASN A 11 11.46 3.93 1.76
CA ASN A 11 12.35 4.59 2.71
C ASN A 11 12.16 4.05 4.14
N ASN A 12 10.97 3.53 4.47
CA ASN A 12 10.64 3.08 5.83
C ASN A 12 9.98 1.70 5.89
N GLY A 13 9.74 1.04 4.75
CA GLY A 13 9.15 -0.29 4.69
C GLY A 13 7.63 -0.33 4.84
N LYS A 14 6.97 0.82 5.00
CA LYS A 14 5.53 0.86 5.30
C LYS A 14 4.67 0.63 4.07
N LEU A 15 3.58 -0.11 4.26
CA LEU A 15 2.53 -0.36 3.29
C LEU A 15 1.25 0.32 3.75
N PHE A 16 0.67 1.09 2.84
CA PHE A 16 -0.55 1.83 3.06
C PHE A 16 -1.63 1.39 2.09
N TYR A 17 -2.85 1.29 2.58
CA TYR A 17 -4.04 1.07 1.78
C TYR A 17 -4.79 2.39 1.66
N ASN A 18 -5.13 2.80 0.44
CA ASN A 18 -6.06 3.90 0.18
C ASN A 18 -7.37 3.31 -0.34
N ALA A 19 -8.42 3.45 0.46
CA ALA A 19 -9.76 3.03 0.09
C ALA A 19 -10.35 4.02 -0.93
N ASN A 20 -10.67 3.51 -2.12
CA ASN A 20 -11.40 4.21 -3.18
C ASN A 20 -10.70 5.37 -3.88
N GLY A 21 -9.44 5.72 -3.63
CA GLY A 21 -8.64 6.61 -4.51
C GLY A 21 -9.18 8.04 -4.75
N THR A 22 -10.34 8.39 -4.16
CA THR A 22 -11.05 9.68 -4.31
C THR A 22 -11.00 10.50 -3.04
N GLU A 23 -10.73 9.87 -1.90
CA GLU A 23 -10.58 10.57 -0.63
C GLU A 23 -9.14 11.06 -0.48
N ALA A 24 -8.96 12.23 0.13
CA ALA A 24 -7.64 12.74 0.47
C ALA A 24 -6.93 11.80 1.45
N GLU A 25 -5.60 11.83 1.43
CA GLU A 25 -4.74 10.96 2.24
C GLU A 25 -4.98 9.45 1.99
N PHE A 26 -5.49 8.72 2.99
CA PHE A 26 -5.79 7.29 2.88
C PHE A 26 -7.30 6.99 2.86
N GLY A 27 -8.16 8.02 2.94
CA GLY A 27 -9.59 7.82 3.16
C GLY A 27 -9.87 7.05 4.46
N SER A 28 -10.72 6.03 4.39
CA SER A 28 -10.91 5.02 5.45
C SER A 28 -9.77 4.00 5.61
N GLY A 29 -8.74 4.09 4.75
CA GLY A 29 -7.54 3.26 4.82
C GLY A 29 -6.48 3.78 5.79
N GLY A 30 -5.24 3.31 5.63
CA GLY A 30 -4.11 3.66 6.49
C GLY A 30 -2.93 2.70 6.35
N GLU A 31 -1.95 2.83 7.24
CA GLU A 31 -0.86 1.85 7.37
C GLU A 31 -1.44 0.51 7.85
N PHE A 32 -1.17 -0.56 7.12
CA PHE A 32 -1.64 -1.91 7.50
C PHE A 32 -0.51 -2.93 7.65
N ALA A 33 0.69 -2.63 7.14
CA ALA A 33 1.85 -3.49 7.29
C ALA A 33 3.16 -2.69 7.28
N ASN A 34 4.17 -3.24 7.93
CA ASN A 34 5.54 -2.73 7.91
C ASN A 34 6.51 -3.86 7.57
N LEU A 35 7.17 -3.74 6.43
CA LEU A 35 8.17 -4.70 5.97
C LEU A 35 9.52 -4.37 6.59
N THR A 36 9.89 -5.15 7.60
CA THR A 36 11.21 -5.08 8.23
C THR A 36 12.29 -5.66 7.31
N ASN A 37 13.53 -5.16 7.43
CA ASN A 37 14.70 -5.58 6.64
C ASN A 37 14.74 -5.04 5.19
N ILE A 38 14.05 -3.92 4.92
CA ILE A 38 14.09 -3.09 3.69
C ILE A 38 14.32 -3.92 2.43
N ALA A 39 13.50 -4.96 2.25
CA ALA A 39 13.61 -5.81 1.08
C ALA A 39 13.40 -4.93 -0.16
N SER A 40 14.31 -5.04 -1.14
CA SER A 40 14.15 -4.37 -2.43
C SER A 40 13.04 -5.07 -3.18
N ILE A 41 11.80 -4.67 -2.88
CA ILE A 41 10.59 -5.18 -3.51
C ILE A 41 10.11 -4.21 -4.57
N SER A 42 9.43 -4.78 -5.55
CA SER A 42 8.82 -4.13 -6.69
C SER A 42 7.33 -4.44 -6.71
N LYS A 43 6.62 -3.84 -7.66
CA LYS A 43 5.20 -4.14 -7.88
C LYS A 43 4.96 -5.64 -8.17
N ASP A 44 5.91 -6.30 -8.81
CA ASP A 44 5.79 -7.70 -9.22
C ASP A 44 5.86 -8.69 -8.04
N ASP A 45 6.35 -8.24 -6.88
CA ASP A 45 6.37 -9.02 -5.64
C ASP A 45 5.00 -9.08 -4.94
N PHE A 46 4.01 -8.30 -5.41
CA PHE A 46 2.66 -8.28 -4.84
C PHE A 46 1.68 -9.06 -5.70
N LEU A 47 1.03 -10.06 -5.09
CA LEU A 47 -0.07 -10.81 -5.70
C LEU A 47 -1.39 -10.47 -5.00
N LEU A 48 -2.35 -9.93 -5.75
CA LEU A 48 -3.72 -9.79 -5.25
C LEU A 48 -4.39 -11.17 -5.27
N ARG A 49 -4.78 -11.67 -4.09
CA ARG A 49 -5.55 -12.91 -3.96
C ARG A 49 -6.99 -12.56 -3.60
N GLY A 50 -7.92 -13.00 -4.46
CA GLY A 50 -9.36 -12.94 -4.22
C GLY A 50 -9.90 -14.21 -3.60
#